data_AF-A0A351SZP2-F1
#
_entry.id   AF-A0A351SZP2-F1
#
_cell.length_a   1.000
_cell.length_b   1.000
_cell.length_c   1.000
_cell.angle_alpha   90.00
_cell.angle_beta   90.00
_cell.angle_gamma   90.00
#
_symmetry.space_group_name_H-M   'P 1'
#
loop_
_entity.id
_entity.type
_entity.pdbx_description
1 polymer ?
#
loop_
_entity_poly.entity_id
_entity_poly.type
_entity_poly.pdbx_seq_one_letter_code
_entity_poly.pdbx_strand_id
1 'polypeptide(L)'
;MPVAASYLFEVSTPLGFLVRTTASYWALIEEKHPEIAGQQVEVQTCLRSPEQIRQSKQESTVYLFYRSRPPYHLCVIVKRLNDTGFVITCYVTDKIKEGDKIWPTSE
;
A
#
# COMPACT_ATOMS: atom_id res chain seq x y z
N MET A 1 -28.56 7.95 -7.00
CA MET A 1 -27.62 8.73 -6.15
C MET A 1 -26.41 7.83 -5.90
N PRO A 2 -25.18 8.23 -6.24
CA PRO A 2 -24.04 7.37 -5.96
C PRO A 2 -23.84 7.35 -4.45
N VAL A 3 -23.94 6.16 -3.85
CA VAL A 3 -23.55 5.90 -2.48
C VAL A 3 -22.16 6.49 -2.28
N ALA A 4 -22.05 7.50 -1.41
CA ALA A 4 -20.76 8.00 -0.95
C ALA A 4 -20.02 6.79 -0.38
N ALA A 5 -19.03 6.29 -1.12
CA ALA A 5 -18.20 5.21 -0.63
C ALA A 5 -17.47 5.77 0.60
N SER A 6 -17.91 5.38 1.79
CA SER A 6 -17.25 5.75 3.04
C SER A 6 -15.89 5.06 3.06
N TYR A 7 -14.88 5.76 2.56
CA TYR A 7 -13.51 5.31 2.63
C TYR A 7 -13.07 5.27 4.09
N LEU A 8 -12.41 4.18 4.49
CA LEU A 8 -11.83 4.03 5.81
C LEU A 8 -10.68 5.02 6.01
N PHE A 9 -9.87 5.20 4.96
CA PHE A 9 -8.82 6.21 4.90
C PHE A 9 -8.49 6.54 3.45
N GLU A 10 -7.93 7.75 3.26
CA GLU A 10 -7.32 8.23 2.03
C GLU A 10 -5.96 8.84 2.35
N VAL A 11 -4.92 8.39 1.63
CA VAL A 11 -3.53 8.81 1.88
C VAL A 11 -2.85 9.17 0.58
N SER A 12 -2.20 10.33 0.56
CA SER A 12 -1.33 10.72 -0.56
C SER A 12 0.00 9.98 -0.50
N THR A 13 0.43 9.46 -1.65
CA THR A 13 1.73 8.81 -1.81
C THR A 13 2.77 9.79 -2.35
N PRO A 14 4.08 9.56 -2.13
CA PRO A 14 5.14 10.36 -2.74
C PRO A 14 5.19 10.25 -4.28
N LEU A 15 4.51 9.26 -4.87
CA LEU A 15 4.36 9.12 -6.32
C LEU A 15 3.31 10.07 -6.92
N GLY A 16 2.65 10.90 -6.09
CA GLY A 16 1.71 11.92 -6.55
C GLY A 16 0.30 11.41 -6.84
N PHE A 17 -0.12 10.26 -6.28
CA PHE A 17 -1.49 9.77 -6.36
C PHE A 17 -2.06 9.43 -4.98
N LEU A 18 -3.39 9.45 -4.86
CA LEU A 18 -4.13 9.16 -3.63
C LEU A 18 -4.52 7.69 -3.54
N VAL A 19 -4.17 7.03 -2.45
CA VAL A 19 -4.59 5.66 -2.15
C VAL A 19 -5.75 5.68 -1.17
N ARG A 20 -6.83 4.98 -1.54
CA ARG A 20 -8.05 4.85 -0.73
C ARG A 20 -8.40 3.39 -0.46
N THR A 21 -9.03 3.13 0.67
CA THR A 21 -9.65 1.82 0.95
C THR A 21 -10.98 2.01 1.66
N THR A 22 -11.83 0.99 1.64
CA THR A 22 -13.11 0.98 2.37
C THR A 22 -13.01 0.08 3.59
N ALA A 23 -13.87 0.30 4.59
CA ALA A 23 -13.87 -0.52 5.81
C ALA A 23 -14.14 -2.00 5.51
N SER A 24 -15.07 -2.29 4.58
CA SER A 24 -15.39 -3.65 4.16
C SER A 24 -14.20 -4.35 3.50
N TYR A 25 -13.46 -3.65 2.63
CA TYR A 25 -12.29 -4.23 1.97
C TYR A 25 -11.11 -4.39 2.94
N TRP A 26 -10.92 -3.43 3.85
CA TRP A 26 -9.91 -3.51 4.89
C TRP A 26 -10.12 -4.72 5.80
N ALA A 27 -11.35 -4.99 6.23
CA ALA A 27 -11.68 -6.17 7.02
C ALA A 27 -11.32 -7.48 6.31
N LEU A 28 -11.50 -7.56 4.98
CA LEU A 28 -11.05 -8.73 4.20
C LEU A 28 -9.53 -8.88 4.17
N ILE A 29 -8.79 -7.77 4.18
CA ILE A 29 -7.32 -7.81 4.26
C ILE A 29 -6.90 -8.29 5.65
N GLU A 30 -7.49 -7.76 6.72
CA GLU A 30 -7.21 -8.19 8.10
C GLU A 30 -7.56 -9.67 8.32
N GLU A 31 -8.63 -10.17 7.72
CA GLU A 31 -9.00 -11.59 7.77
C GLU A 31 -7.97 -12.48 7.06
N LYS A 32 -7.45 -12.04 5.92
CA LYS A 32 -6.40 -12.76 5.18
C LYS A 32 -5.01 -12.66 5.83
N HIS A 33 -4.75 -11.52 6.47
CA HIS A 33 -3.46 -11.13 7.02
C HIS A 33 -3.68 -10.61 8.45
N PRO A 34 -3.87 -11.51 9.43
CA PRO A 34 -4.09 -11.11 10.82
C PRO A 34 -2.91 -10.33 11.39
N GLU A 35 -1.69 -10.47 10.82
CA GLU A 35 -0.56 -9.63 11.19
C GLU A 35 -0.74 -8.14 10.89
N ILE A 36 -1.69 -7.76 10.05
CA ILE A 36 -2.02 -6.36 9.73
C ILE A 36 -3.17 -5.82 10.58
N ALA A 37 -3.90 -6.68 11.30
CA ALA A 37 -5.03 -6.28 12.10
C ALA A 37 -4.64 -5.17 13.10
N GLY A 38 -5.36 -4.05 13.06
CA GLY A 38 -5.08 -2.89 13.91
C GLY A 38 -3.85 -2.05 13.50
N GLN A 39 -3.18 -2.37 12.39
CA GLN A 39 -2.01 -1.64 11.88
C GLN A 39 -2.35 -0.65 10.77
N GLN A 40 -3.61 -0.22 10.70
CA GLN A 40 -4.10 0.75 9.74
C GLN A 40 -3.23 2.02 9.72
N VAL A 41 -2.80 2.50 10.89
CA VAL A 41 -1.94 3.70 11.01
C VAL A 41 -0.55 3.46 10.42
N GLU A 42 0.03 2.28 10.64
CA GLU A 42 1.33 1.93 10.07
C GLU A 42 1.26 1.81 8.54
N VAL A 43 0.19 1.21 8.01
CA VAL A 43 -0.05 1.10 6.56
C VAL A 43 -0.23 2.48 5.94
N GLN A 44 -1.03 3.36 6.54
CA GLN A 44 -1.14 4.75 6.09
C GLN A 44 0.21 5.47 6.10
N THR A 45 1.00 5.26 7.14
CA THR A 45 2.32 5.89 7.23
C THR A 45 3.31 5.31 6.21
N CYS A 46 3.22 4.00 5.91
CA CYS A 46 3.99 3.35 4.84
C CYS A 46 3.65 3.92 3.46
N LEU A 47 2.37 4.20 3.19
CA LEU A 47 1.95 4.84 1.94
C LEU A 47 2.42 6.29 1.83
N ARG A 48 2.35 7.04 2.93
CA ARG A 48 2.75 8.46 2.98
C ARG A 48 4.27 8.66 2.93
N SER A 49 5.02 7.82 3.64
CA SER A 49 6.48 7.91 3.75
C SER A 49 7.09 6.51 3.67
N PRO A 50 7.05 5.87 2.49
CA PRO A 50 7.73 4.60 2.25
C PRO A 50 9.24 4.79 2.26
N GLU A 51 9.96 3.77 2.72
CA GLU A 51 11.41 3.72 2.57
C GLU A 51 11.80 3.22 1.18
N GLN A 52 10.96 2.39 0.57
CA GLN A 52 11.18 1.88 -0.76
C GLN A 52 9.87 1.67 -1.49
N ILE A 53 9.84 1.99 -2.77
CA ILE A 53 8.70 1.69 -3.64
C ILE A 53 9.20 0.92 -4.83
N ARG A 54 8.53 -0.19 -5.13
CA ARG A 54 8.78 -1.00 -6.32
C ARG A 54 7.56 -1.01 -7.21
N GLN A 55 7.77 -1.00 -8.51
CA GLN A 55 6.73 -1.26 -9.48
C GLN A 55 6.74 -2.76 -9.85
N SER A 56 5.56 -3.35 -10.00
CA SER A 56 5.45 -4.73 -10.47
C SER A 56 5.90 -4.83 -11.93
N LYS A 57 6.73 -5.83 -12.24
CA LYS A 57 7.17 -6.13 -13.61
C LYS A 57 6.03 -6.62 -14.52
N GLN A 58 5.01 -7.23 -13.93
CA GLN A 58 3.88 -7.80 -14.68
C GLN A 58 2.80 -6.75 -14.97
N GLU A 59 2.63 -5.79 -14.07
CA GLU A 59 1.52 -4.84 -14.14
C GLU A 59 2.00 -3.46 -13.70
N SER A 60 2.19 -2.57 -14.67
CA SER A 60 2.73 -1.23 -14.46
C SER A 60 1.85 -0.33 -13.59
N THR A 61 0.57 -0.68 -13.40
CA THR A 61 -0.32 0.03 -12.48
C THR A 61 -0.18 -0.43 -11.03
N VAL A 62 0.57 -1.49 -10.75
CA VAL A 62 0.73 -2.06 -9.41
C VAL A 62 2.04 -1.60 -8.78
N TYR A 63 1.93 -1.01 -7.61
CA TYR A 63 3.05 -0.50 -6.82
C TYR A 63 3.11 -1.20 -5.46
N LEU A 64 4.32 -1.53 -5.03
CA LEU A 64 4.62 -2.18 -3.77
C LEU A 64 5.40 -1.20 -2.89
N PHE A 65 4.77 -0.76 -1.82
CA PHE A 65 5.34 0.15 -0.82
C PHE A 65 5.94 -0.69 0.31
N TYR A 66 7.20 -0.43 0.62
CA TYR A 66 7.93 -1.12 1.66
C TYR A 66 8.34 -0.14 2.75
N ARG A 67 8.16 -0.58 4.00
CA ARG A 67 8.69 0.07 5.18
C ARG A 67 9.31 -0.95 6.12
N SER A 68 10.47 -0.62 6.66
CA SER A 68 11.20 -1.43 7.63
C SER A 68 10.39 -1.57 8.92
N ARG A 69 10.26 -2.81 9.36
CA ARG A 69 9.60 -3.19 10.61
C ARG A 69 10.40 -4.34 11.25
N PRO A 70 11.59 -4.06 11.79
CA PRO A 70 12.55 -5.09 12.18
C PRO A 70 11.94 -6.18 13.08
N PRO A 71 12.18 -7.48 12.81
CA PRO A 71 13.08 -8.02 11.79
C PRO A 71 12.46 -8.16 10.38
N TYR A 72 11.22 -7.71 10.19
CA TYR A 72 10.46 -7.84 8.96
C TYR A 72 10.30 -6.51 8.20
N HIS A 73 9.52 -6.54 7.13
CA HIS A 73 9.12 -5.38 6.34
C HIS A 73 7.60 -5.38 6.15
N LEU A 74 6.98 -4.23 6.33
CA LEU A 74 5.59 -4.01 5.97
C LEU A 74 5.52 -3.76 4.46
N CYS A 75 4.83 -4.65 3.73
CA CYS A 75 4.58 -4.53 2.30
C CYS A 75 3.12 -4.14 2.07
N VAL A 76 2.89 -3.00 1.42
CA VAL A 76 1.56 -2.52 1.03
C VAL A 76 1.49 -2.48 -0.48
N ILE A 77 0.62 -3.30 -1.05
CA ILE A 77 0.42 -3.39 -2.49
C ILE A 77 -0.79 -2.54 -2.87
N VAL A 78 -0.58 -1.61 -3.79
CA VAL A 78 -1.62 -0.72 -4.28
C VAL A 78 -1.72 -0.80 -5.79
N LYS A 79 -2.95 -0.69 -6.30
CA LYS A 79 -3.21 -0.52 -7.73
C LYS A 79 -3.55 0.94 -7.98
N ARG A 80 -2.78 1.59 -8.85
CA ARG A 80 -3.05 2.94 -9.34
C ARG A 80 -4.07 2.87 -10.48
N LEU A 81 -5.08 3.74 -10.39
CA LEU A 81 -6.08 4.02 -11.41
C LEU A 81 -6.10 5.54 -11.64
N ASN A 82 -5.30 6.01 -12.59
CA ASN A 82 -5.07 7.43 -12.89
C ASN A 82 -4.50 8.20 -11.68
N ASP A 83 -5.19 9.22 -11.19
CA ASP A 83 -4.79 10.06 -10.05
C ASP A 83 -5.17 9.46 -8.68
N THR A 84 -5.90 8.35 -8.70
CA THR A 84 -6.28 7.62 -7.50
C THR A 84 -5.74 6.20 -7.54
N GLY A 85 -5.80 5.50 -6.43
CA GLY A 85 -5.40 4.11 -6.30
C GLY A 85 -6.10 3.48 -5.12
N PHE A 86 -6.03 2.16 -5.03
CA PHE A 86 -6.61 1.42 -3.92
C PHE A 86 -5.64 0.38 -3.41
N VAL A 87 -5.76 0.07 -2.12
CA VAL A 87 -5.00 -1.03 -1.51
C VAL A 87 -5.54 -2.34 -2.06
N ILE A 88 -4.67 -3.16 -2.64
CA ILE A 88 -5.01 -4.53 -3.06
C ILE A 88 -4.87 -5.46 -1.87
N THR A 89 -3.72 -5.37 -1.18
CA THR A 89 -3.42 -6.17 0.01
C THR A 89 -2.24 -5.54 0.75
N CYS A 90 -2.12 -5.84 2.03
CA CYS A 90 -0.93 -5.57 2.83
C CYS A 90 -0.60 -6.79 3.69
N TYR A 91 0.69 -7.00 3.92
CA TYR A 91 1.19 -8.10 4.73
C TYR A 91 2.61 -7.78 5.21
N VAL A 92 3.04 -8.48 6.25
CA VAL A 92 4.42 -8.41 6.75
C VAL A 92 5.25 -9.50 6.09
N THR A 93 6.46 -9.18 5.65
CA THR A 93 7.36 -10.14 4.99
C THR A 93 8.81 -9.89 5.38
N ASP A 94 9.59 -10.96 5.50
CA ASP A 94 11.05 -10.92 5.66
C ASP A 94 11.79 -10.62 4.35
N LYS A 95 11.11 -10.76 3.19
CA LYS A 95 11.72 -10.63 1.86
C LYS A 95 11.09 -9.51 1.06
N ILE A 96 11.94 -8.65 0.52
CA ILE A 96 11.51 -7.65 -0.45
C ILE A 96 11.38 -8.33 -1.83
N LYS A 97 10.20 -8.23 -2.47
CA LYS A 97 9.95 -8.87 -3.77
C LYS A 97 10.79 -8.24 -4.88
N GLU A 98 11.19 -9.06 -5.84
CA GLU A 98 11.81 -8.59 -7.09
C GLU A 98 10.82 -7.71 -7.88
N GLY A 99 11.29 -6.52 -8.26
CA GLY A 99 10.51 -5.50 -8.94
C GLY A 99 11.40 -4.29 -9.22
N ASP A 100 10.97 -3.41 -10.11
CA ASP A 100 11.75 -2.22 -10.46
C ASP A 100 11.65 -1.23 -9.31
N LYS A 101 12.79 -0.97 -8.65
CA LYS A 101 12.88 0.02 -7.58
C LYS A 101 12.77 1.41 -8.21
N ILE A 102 11.65 2.08 -7.95
CA ILE A 102 11.37 3.43 -8.44
C ILE A 102 11.57 4.51 -7.36
N TRP A 103 11.66 4.11 -6.09
CA TRP A 103 11.90 5.00 -4.96
C TRP A 103 12.85 4.38 -3.92
N PRO A 104 13.72 5.17 -3.25
CA PRO A 104 13.97 6.59 -3.49
C PRO A 104 14.55 6.82 -4.88
N THR A 105 14.05 7.87 -5.55
CA THR A 105 14.69 8.43 -6.74
C THR A 105 15.96 9.08 -6.21
N SER A 106 17.07 8.34 -6.21
CA SER A 106 18.37 8.92 -5.87
C SER A 106 18.60 10.08 -6.84
N GLU A 107 18.70 11.28 -6.28
CA GLU A 107 19.16 12.49 -6.97
C GLU A 107 20.58 12.31 -7.50
#